data_AF-A0A9R1SMQ2-F1
#
_entry.id   AF-A0A9R1SMQ2-F1
#
_cell.length_a   1.000
_cell.length_b   1.000
_cell.length_c   1.000
_cell.angle_alpha   90.00
_cell.angle_beta   90.00
_cell.angle_gamma   90.00
#
_symmetry.space_group_name_H-M   'P 1'
#
loop_
_entity.id
_entity.type
_entity.pdbx_description
1 polymer ?
#
loop_
_entity_poly.entity_id
_entity_poly.type
_entity_poly.pdbx_seq_one_letter_code
_entity_poly.pdbx_strand_id
1 'polypeptide(L)'
;MNKKEEDDIIRIAKKMDKMAQKKNGAGALDLLKELKNIPMTLELLQSTRIGMSVNAIRKQSTDDEVTSLAKSLIKSWKKLLGNIWLLRGHKMLVSACLYLI
;
A
#
# COMPACT_ATOMS: atom_id res chain seq x y z
N MET A 1 -15.59 12.65 1.04
CA MET A 1 -14.29 12.02 1.38
C MET A 1 -13.70 12.73 2.59
N ASN A 2 -13.27 12.00 3.61
CA ASN A 2 -12.78 12.60 4.86
C ASN A 2 -11.32 13.01 4.67
N LYS A 3 -11.06 14.31 4.41
CA LYS A 3 -9.74 14.85 4.06
C LYS A 3 -8.64 14.45 5.05
N LYS A 4 -9.02 14.24 6.31
CA LYS A 4 -8.15 13.76 7.39
C LYS A 4 -7.55 12.37 7.13
N GLU A 5 -8.33 11.42 6.62
CA GLU A 5 -7.87 10.05 6.37
C GLU A 5 -6.83 10.00 5.25
N GLU A 6 -7.06 10.78 4.19
CA GLU A 6 -6.11 10.91 3.08
C GLU A 6 -4.78 11.50 3.55
N ASP A 7 -4.81 12.57 4.35
CA ASP A 7 -3.62 13.20 4.92
C ASP A 7 -2.84 12.23 5.84
N ASP A 8 -3.55 11.44 6.64
CA ASP A 8 -2.95 10.43 7.52
C ASP A 8 -2.25 9.32 6.70
N ILE A 9 -2.89 8.83 5.63
CA ILE A 9 -2.28 7.84 4.72
C ILE A 9 -1.04 8.43 4.02
N ILE A 10 -1.12 9.68 3.54
CA ILE A 10 0.03 10.37 2.92
C ILE A 10 1.19 10.48 3.91
N ARG A 11 0.90 10.79 5.19
CA ARG A 11 1.91 10.84 6.24
C ARG A 11 2.56 9.48 6.46
N ILE A 12 1.78 8.40 6.48
CA ILE A 12 2.29 7.02 6.60
C ILE A 12 3.16 6.67 5.40
N ALA A 13 2.70 6.95 4.17
CA ALA A 13 3.44 6.70 2.93
C ALA A 13 4.82 7.36 2.96
N LYS A 14 4.88 8.65 3.31
CA LYS A 14 6.14 9.40 3.43
C LYS A 14 7.09 8.82 4.48
N LYS A 15 6.57 8.32 5.61
CA LYS A 15 7.40 7.65 6.63
C LYS A 15 7.94 6.32 6.09
N MET A 16 7.10 5.53 5.41
CA MET A 16 7.50 4.28 4.79
C MET A 16 8.55 4.48 3.70
N ASP A 17 8.42 5.50 2.85
CA ASP A 17 9.43 5.81 1.84
C ASP A 17 10.79 6.16 2.45
N LYS A 18 10.80 6.93 3.55
CA LYS A 18 12.04 7.25 4.27
C LYS A 18 12.67 6.01 4.90
N MET A 19 11.88 5.12 5.48
CA MET A 19 12.33 3.82 5.98
C MET A 19 12.86 2.95 4.84
N ALA A 20 12.20 3.01 3.68
CA ALA A 20 12.59 2.30 2.48
C ALA A 20 14.00 2.70 2.03
N GLN A 21 14.20 4.00 1.84
CA GLN A 21 15.48 4.59 1.43
C GLN A 21 16.61 4.32 2.41
N LYS A 22 16.33 4.38 3.72
CA LYS A 22 17.34 4.15 4.77
C LYS A 22 17.60 2.67 5.07
N LYS A 23 16.92 1.74 4.38
CA LYS A 23 16.95 0.29 4.67
C LYS A 23 16.75 -0.03 6.16
N ASN A 24 15.94 0.78 6.83
CA ASN A 24 15.63 0.62 8.24
C ASN A 24 14.15 0.27 8.39
N GLY A 25 13.87 -0.97 8.79
CA GLY A 25 12.51 -1.48 9.00
C GLY A 25 11.93 -1.22 10.39
N ALA A 26 12.69 -0.61 11.30
CA ALA A 26 12.23 -0.35 12.66
C ALA A 26 10.98 0.55 12.66
N GLY A 27 9.89 0.08 13.25
CA GLY A 27 8.59 0.77 13.28
C GLY A 27 7.73 0.58 12.02
N ALA A 28 8.20 -0.19 11.02
CA ALA A 28 7.38 -0.49 9.84
C ALA A 28 6.12 -1.30 10.19
N LEU A 29 6.23 -2.22 11.16
CA LEU A 29 5.12 -3.03 11.63
C LEU A 29 3.98 -2.19 12.19
N ASP A 30 4.29 -1.17 12.99
CA ASP A 30 3.28 -0.30 13.61
C ASP A 30 2.54 0.52 12.55
N LEU A 31 3.26 1.06 11.57
CA LEU A 31 2.64 1.79 10.46
C LEU A 31 1.77 0.88 9.58
N LEU A 32 2.18 -0.38 9.37
CA LEU A 32 1.35 -1.36 8.65
C LEU A 32 0.08 -1.73 9.45
N LYS A 33 0.19 -1.83 10.78
CA LYS A 33 -0.96 -2.07 11.67
C LYS A 33 -1.92 -0.88 11.68
N GLU A 34 -1.41 0.33 11.72
CA GLU A 34 -2.20 1.56 11.60
C GLU A 34 -2.94 1.58 10.26
N LEU A 35 -2.24 1.30 9.16
CA LEU A 35 -2.83 1.26 7.82
C LEU A 35 -3.89 0.17 7.66
N LYS A 36 -3.75 -0.96 8.36
CA LYS A 36 -4.76 -2.04 8.37
C LYS A 36 -6.09 -1.60 9.00
N ASN A 37 -6.04 -0.68 9.97
CA ASN A 37 -7.23 -0.18 10.66
C ASN A 37 -7.96 0.91 9.86
N ILE A 38 -7.33 1.45 8.81
CA ILE A 38 -7.95 2.44 7.94
C ILE A 38 -8.78 1.69 6.88
N PRO A 39 -10.08 2.02 6.71
CA PRO A 39 -10.90 1.44 5.65
C PRO A 39 -10.41 1.94 4.28
N MET A 40 -9.50 1.18 3.67
CA MET A 40 -8.90 1.55 2.39
C MET A 40 -9.91 1.47 1.25
N THR A 41 -9.99 2.54 0.45
CA THR A 41 -10.77 2.60 -0.79
C THR A 41 -9.84 2.67 -2.00
N LEU A 42 -10.38 2.42 -3.20
CA LEU A 42 -9.58 2.60 -4.41
C LEU A 42 -9.09 4.05 -4.57
N GLU A 43 -9.96 5.02 -4.32
CA GLU A 43 -9.65 6.44 -4.50
C GLU A 43 -8.46 6.85 -3.63
N LEU A 44 -8.48 6.48 -2.34
CA LEU A 44 -7.37 6.71 -1.42
C LEU A 44 -6.10 5.98 -1.87
N LEU A 45 -6.21 4.74 -2.31
CA LEU A 45 -5.06 3.97 -2.78
C LEU A 45 -4.38 4.63 -4.00
N GLN A 46 -5.18 5.17 -4.92
CA GLN A 46 -4.71 5.85 -6.13
C GLN A 46 -4.16 7.25 -5.84
N SER A 47 -4.84 8.06 -5.01
CA SER A 47 -4.43 9.43 -4.71
C SER A 47 -3.16 9.46 -3.86
N THR A 48 -3.08 8.60 -2.85
CA THR A 48 -1.96 8.58 -1.89
C THR A 48 -0.76 7.80 -2.38
N ARG A 49 -0.97 6.85 -3.32
CA ARG A 49 0.05 5.93 -3.84
C ARG A 49 0.76 5.09 -2.75
N ILE A 50 0.12 4.91 -1.59
CA ILE A 50 0.64 4.16 -0.43
C ILE A 50 1.07 2.73 -0.76
N GLY A 51 0.45 2.14 -1.78
CA GLY A 51 0.82 0.83 -2.30
C GLY A 51 2.31 0.70 -2.58
N MET A 52 2.89 1.62 -3.38
CA MET A 52 4.31 1.58 -3.74
C MET A 52 5.21 1.55 -2.50
N SER A 53 4.90 2.40 -1.51
CA SER A 53 5.64 2.48 -0.26
C SER A 53 5.58 1.15 0.52
N VAL A 54 4.39 0.54 0.62
CA VAL A 54 4.20 -0.77 1.30
C VAL A 54 4.93 -1.89 0.56
N ASN A 55 4.90 -1.90 -0.77
CA ASN A 55 5.59 -2.90 -1.57
C ASN A 55 7.12 -2.72 -1.52
N ALA A 56 7.62 -1.50 -1.41
CA ALA A 56 9.03 -1.23 -1.16
C ALA A 56 9.45 -1.82 0.20
N ILE A 57 8.72 -1.51 1.28
CA ILE A 57 8.95 -2.10 2.61
C ILE A 57 8.92 -3.63 2.56
N ARG A 58 7.93 -4.22 1.88
CA ARG A 58 7.83 -5.68 1.70
C ARG A 58 9.04 -6.29 0.99
N LYS A 59 9.60 -5.61 -0.01
CA LYS A 59 10.74 -6.12 -0.80
C LYS A 59 12.06 -6.05 -0.05
N GLN A 60 12.23 -5.06 0.82
CA GLN A 60 13.49 -4.83 1.53
C GLN A 60 13.52 -5.39 2.96
N SER A 61 12.35 -5.59 3.57
CA SER A 61 12.28 -6.07 4.95
C SER A 61 12.69 -7.53 5.01
N THR A 62 13.52 -7.86 6.00
CA THR A 62 13.86 -9.25 6.37
C THR A 62 13.01 -9.77 7.53
N ASP A 63 12.18 -8.91 8.11
CA ASP A 63 11.22 -9.28 9.16
C ASP A 63 10.00 -9.96 8.54
N ASP A 64 9.74 -11.19 8.99
CA ASP A 64 8.65 -12.04 8.49
C ASP A 64 7.27 -11.49 8.84
N GLU A 65 7.09 -10.88 10.02
CA GLU A 65 5.81 -10.31 10.43
C GLU A 65 5.47 -9.08 9.56
N VAL A 66 6.45 -8.19 9.36
CA VAL A 66 6.34 -7.03 8.46
C VAL A 66 6.00 -7.49 7.04
N THR A 67 6.73 -8.49 6.54
CA THR A 67 6.55 -9.02 5.19
C THR A 67 5.17 -9.66 5.01
N SER A 68 4.72 -10.44 5.99
CA SER A 68 3.42 -11.11 5.99
C SER A 68 2.27 -10.10 6.00
N LEU A 69 2.35 -9.10 6.88
CA LEU A 69 1.32 -8.07 6.98
C LEU A 69 1.25 -7.21 5.71
N ALA A 70 2.39 -6.80 5.17
CA ALA A 70 2.45 -6.06 3.91
C ALA A 70 1.87 -6.87 2.74
N LYS A 71 2.19 -8.18 2.64
CA LYS A 71 1.59 -9.08 1.64
C LYS A 71 0.06 -9.14 1.78
N SER A 72 -0.45 -9.22 2.99
CA SER A 72 -1.90 -9.28 3.27
C SER A 72 -2.61 -8.00 2.82
N LEU A 73 -2.06 -6.83 3.15
CA LEU A 73 -2.58 -5.53 2.74
C LEU A 73 -2.61 -5.40 1.21
N ILE A 74 -1.48 -5.67 0.54
CA ILE A 74 -1.39 -5.63 -0.93
C ILE A 74 -2.41 -6.59 -1.57
N LYS A 75 -2.59 -7.79 -1.01
CA LYS A 75 -3.58 -8.76 -1.51
C LYS A 75 -5.01 -8.23 -1.37
N SER A 76 -5.34 -7.57 -0.25
CA SER A 76 -6.64 -6.94 -0.03
C SER A 76 -6.90 -5.83 -1.06
N TRP A 77 -5.93 -4.95 -1.27
CA TRP A 77 -6.06 -3.84 -2.22
C TRP A 77 -6.11 -4.28 -3.68
N LYS A 78 -5.40 -5.35 -4.05
CA LYS A 78 -5.54 -5.98 -5.37
C LYS A 78 -6.96 -6.49 -5.64
N LYS A 79 -7.70 -6.93 -4.63
CA LYS A 79 -9.12 -7.31 -4.79
C LYS A 79 -10.00 -6.08 -5.05
N LEU A 80 -9.74 -4.95 -4.37
CA LEU A 80 -10.45 -3.68 -4.62
C LEU A 80 -10.28 -3.23 -6.09
N LEU A 81 -9.06 -3.40 -6.61
CA LEU A 81 -8.75 -3.20 -8.01
C LEU A 81 -9.50 -4.20 -8.92
N GLY A 82 -9.44 -5.50 -8.61
CA GLY A 82 -10.07 -6.59 -9.37
C GLY A 82 -11.53 -6.34 -9.74
N ASN A 83 -12.31 -5.79 -8.80
CA ASN A 83 -13.71 -5.45 -9.00
C ASN A 83 -13.93 -4.38 -10.09
N ILE A 84 -12.96 -3.49 -10.30
CA ILE A 84 -13.04 -2.43 -11.31
C ILE A 84 -12.54 -2.91 -12.67
N TRP A 85 -11.57 -3.82 -12.69
CA TRP A 85 -11.06 -4.41 -13.93
C TRP A 85 -12.09 -5.29 -14.64
N LEU A 86 -12.96 -5.99 -13.90
CA LEU A 86 -14.11 -6.71 -14.47
C LEU A 86 -15.09 -5.77 -15.19
N LEU A 87 -15.20 -4.51 -14.75
CA LEU A 87 -16.09 -3.51 -15.34
C LEU A 87 -15.46 -2.77 -16.54
N ARG A 88 -14.12 -2.69 -16.64
CA ARG A 88 -13.41 -1.81 -17.59
C ARG A 88 -12.61 -2.50 -18.71
N GLY A 89 -12.59 -3.84 -18.79
CA GLY A 89 -12.21 -4.57 -20.01
C GLY A 89 -10.76 -4.45 -20.53
N HIS A 90 -9.84 -3.77 -19.85
CA HIS A 90 -8.47 -3.55 -20.35
C HIS A 90 -7.43 -4.50 -19.71
N LYS A 91 -7.05 -5.57 -20.42
CA LYS A 91 -6.05 -6.58 -19.98
C LYS A 91 -4.58 -6.14 -20.06
N MET A 92 -4.25 -5.00 -20.69
CA MET A 92 -2.84 -4.59 -20.90
C MET A 92 -2.23 -3.67 -19.82
N LEU A 93 -3.04 -3.03 -18.96
CA LEU A 93 -2.51 -2.19 -17.86
C LEU A 93 -2.16 -2.99 -16.60
N VAL A 94 -2.38 -4.31 -16.63
CA VAL A 94 -2.29 -5.20 -15.47
C VAL A 94 -0.85 -5.32 -14.97
N SER A 95 0.17 -5.17 -15.82
CA SER A 95 1.56 -5.15 -15.38
C SER A 95 1.94 -3.78 -14.79
N ALA A 96 1.68 -2.67 -15.49
CA ALA A 96 2.09 -1.34 -15.03
C ALA A 96 1.37 -0.88 -13.75
N CYS A 97 0.06 -1.14 -13.62
CA CYS A 97 -0.70 -0.76 -12.41
C CYS A 97 -0.44 -1.67 -11.21
N LEU A 98 -0.05 -2.95 -11.41
CA LEU A 98 0.43 -3.80 -10.30
C LEU A 98 1.82 -3.40 -9.80
N TYR A 99 2.61 -2.67 -10.60
CA TYR A 99 3.91 -2.12 -10.19
C TYR A 99 3.77 -0.75 -9.49
N LEU A 100 2.56 -0.19 -9.44
CA LEU A 100 2.24 1.09 -8.78
C LEU A 100 1.52 0.92 -7.43
N ILE A 101 1.43 -0.32 -6.92
CA ILE A 101 1.03 -0.71 -5.55
C ILE A 101 1.98 -1.81 -5.08
#